data_AF-A0A7K2P1I8-F1
#
_entry.id   AF-A0A7K2P1I8-F1
#
_cell.length_a   1.000
_cell.length_b   1.000
_cell.length_c   1.000
_cell.angle_alpha   90.00
_cell.angle_beta   90.00
_cell.angle_gamma   90.00
#
_symmetry.space_group_name_H-M   'P 1'
#
loop_
_entity.id
_entity.type
_entity.pdbx_description
1 polymer ?
#
loop_
_entity_poly.entity_id
_entity_poly.type
_entity_poly.pdbx_seq_one_letter_code
_entity_poly.pdbx_strand_id
1 'polypeptide(L)'
;DGAAEDVTDAADPAHDDSAWREVAVPHDWSIEQTPTTEHGTTSGTGFLPGGLGWYRLAFTLPPALAGKRISVEFDGVYMDSRVHCNGREVGHHPYGYTGFALDLTDLVHTDGHTENVLAVRVRNQLPSSRWYSGSGIYREARLVVTEPVHVRRWGTYVTTPRVDGESAVVRVRTSVVNATGTAREVEIR
;
A
#
# COMPACT_ATOMS: atom_id res chain seq x y z
N ASP A 1 -8.10 11.00 -27.59
CA ASP A 1 -7.72 12.10 -26.69
C ASP A 1 -8.64 12.16 -25.50
N GLY A 2 -8.06 12.09 -24.32
CA GLY A 2 -8.74 11.94 -23.04
C GLY A 2 -7.70 11.55 -22.01
N ALA A 3 -6.62 12.34 -21.94
CA ALA A 3 -5.79 12.33 -20.75
C ALA A 3 -6.75 12.73 -19.63
N ALA A 4 -7.14 11.77 -18.78
CA ALA A 4 -7.65 12.11 -17.46
C ALA A 4 -6.60 13.07 -16.90
N GLU A 5 -6.98 14.34 -16.80
CA GLU A 5 -6.12 15.37 -16.23
C GLU A 5 -5.56 14.78 -14.95
N ASP A 6 -4.24 14.86 -14.75
CA ASP A 6 -3.67 14.60 -13.44
C ASP A 6 -4.44 15.56 -12.53
N VAL A 7 -5.40 15.05 -11.76
CA VAL A 7 -6.07 15.81 -10.71
C VAL A 7 -4.95 16.05 -9.70
N THR A 8 -4.16 17.08 -9.94
CA THR A 8 -3.01 17.46 -9.13
C THR A 8 -3.41 17.66 -7.68
N ASP A 9 -4.69 17.98 -7.48
CA ASP A 9 -5.27 18.35 -6.21
C ASP A 9 -5.79 17.13 -5.43
N ALA A 10 -5.89 15.93 -6.04
CA ALA A 10 -6.40 14.74 -5.34
C ALA A 10 -5.46 14.24 -4.23
N ALA A 11 -4.22 14.74 -4.16
CA ALA A 11 -3.33 14.53 -3.02
C ALA A 11 -3.58 15.52 -1.87
N ASP A 12 -4.18 16.68 -2.14
CA ASP A 12 -4.46 17.73 -1.16
C ASP A 12 -5.47 17.21 -0.12
N PRO A 13 -5.19 17.34 1.19
CA PRO A 13 -6.16 16.99 2.23
C PRO A 13 -7.48 17.77 2.09
N ALA A 14 -7.44 18.98 1.56
CA ALA A 14 -8.63 19.82 1.36
C ALA A 14 -9.43 19.50 0.09
N HIS A 15 -8.98 18.54 -0.73
CA HIS A 15 -9.73 18.12 -1.91
C HIS A 15 -11.09 17.52 -1.53
N ASP A 16 -12.15 18.06 -2.13
CA ASP A 16 -13.51 17.55 -1.97
C ASP A 16 -13.70 16.28 -2.81
N ASP A 17 -13.65 15.14 -2.14
CA ASP A 17 -13.92 13.81 -2.71
C ASP A 17 -15.35 13.31 -2.43
N SER A 18 -16.27 14.18 -1.99
CA SER A 18 -17.65 13.79 -1.65
C SER A 18 -18.45 13.19 -2.82
N ALA A 19 -18.04 13.48 -4.06
CA ALA A 19 -18.63 12.91 -5.26
C ALA A 19 -17.95 11.59 -5.71
N TRP A 20 -16.89 11.15 -5.04
CA TRP A 20 -16.18 9.92 -5.39
C TRP A 20 -16.98 8.70 -4.92
N ARG A 21 -16.80 7.59 -5.65
CA ARG A 21 -17.41 6.32 -5.28
C ARG A 21 -16.71 5.72 -4.07
N GLU A 22 -17.48 5.35 -3.06
CA GLU A 22 -17.00 4.54 -1.94
C GLU A 22 -16.74 3.09 -2.41
N VAL A 23 -15.55 2.58 -2.11
CA VAL A 23 -15.13 1.20 -2.41
C VAL A 23 -14.35 0.61 -1.25
N ALA A 24 -14.46 -0.70 -1.05
CA ALA A 24 -13.55 -1.45 -0.20
C ALA A 24 -12.40 -2.03 -1.04
N VAL A 25 -11.20 -2.07 -0.48
CA VAL A 25 -10.07 -2.81 -1.07
C VAL A 25 -10.02 -4.23 -0.49
N PRO A 26 -9.61 -5.26 -1.25
CA PRO A 26 -9.04 -5.20 -2.61
C PRO A 26 -10.05 -4.81 -3.70
N HIS A 27 -9.62 -3.96 -4.63
CA HIS A 27 -10.43 -3.40 -5.72
C HIS A 27 -9.68 -3.41 -7.05
N ASP A 28 -10.34 -3.94 -8.09
CA ASP A 28 -9.91 -3.90 -9.48
C ASP A 28 -10.93 -3.11 -10.30
N TRP A 29 -10.60 -1.88 -10.72
CA TRP A 29 -11.56 -1.05 -11.46
C TRP A 29 -11.68 -1.48 -12.93
N SER A 30 -10.70 -2.20 -13.48
CA SER A 30 -10.73 -2.61 -14.89
C SER A 30 -11.85 -3.60 -15.18
N ILE A 31 -12.14 -4.51 -14.23
CA ILE A 31 -13.15 -5.57 -14.42
C ILE A 31 -14.58 -5.01 -14.50
N GLU A 32 -14.79 -3.79 -14.02
CA GLU A 32 -16.09 -3.12 -14.00
C GLU A 32 -16.37 -2.36 -15.31
N GLN A 33 -15.36 -2.22 -16.18
CA GLN A 33 -15.47 -1.48 -17.42
C GLN A 33 -15.98 -2.35 -18.57
N THR A 34 -16.53 -1.70 -19.60
CA THR A 34 -16.93 -2.38 -20.83
C THR A 34 -15.69 -2.72 -21.67
N PRO A 35 -15.53 -3.97 -22.14
CA PRO A 35 -14.45 -4.32 -23.05
C PRO A 35 -14.49 -3.48 -24.34
N THR A 36 -13.32 -3.04 -24.81
CA THR A 36 -13.17 -2.22 -26.01
C THR A 36 -11.90 -2.58 -26.76
N THR A 37 -11.83 -2.24 -28.05
CA THR A 37 -10.59 -2.33 -28.86
C THR A 37 -9.82 -1.01 -28.92
N GLU A 38 -10.33 0.02 -28.24
CA GLU A 38 -9.73 1.35 -28.16
C GLU A 38 -8.78 1.49 -26.94
N HIS A 39 -8.20 2.68 -26.74
CA HIS A 39 -7.39 3.01 -25.56
C HIS A 39 -6.20 2.08 -25.28
N GLY A 40 -5.64 1.47 -26.33
CA GLY A 40 -4.45 0.61 -26.23
C GLY A 40 -4.71 -0.76 -25.60
N THR A 41 -5.97 -1.17 -25.44
CA THR A 41 -6.32 -2.51 -25.01
C THR A 41 -5.94 -3.56 -26.06
N THR A 42 -5.72 -4.79 -25.63
CA THR A 42 -5.39 -5.90 -26.54
C THR A 42 -6.15 -7.16 -26.12
N SER A 43 -6.18 -8.18 -26.98
CA SER A 43 -6.71 -9.50 -26.61
C SER A 43 -5.96 -10.11 -25.43
N GLY A 44 -4.67 -9.83 -25.28
CA GLY A 44 -3.86 -10.28 -24.13
C GLY A 44 -4.40 -9.74 -22.81
N THR A 45 -4.82 -8.47 -22.76
CA THR A 45 -5.39 -7.84 -21.56
C THR A 45 -6.92 -7.99 -21.48
N GLY A 46 -7.52 -8.89 -22.27
CA GLY A 46 -8.96 -9.13 -22.26
C GLY A 46 -9.80 -7.95 -22.75
N PHE A 47 -9.22 -7.04 -23.54
CA PHE A 47 -9.89 -5.83 -24.04
C PHE A 47 -10.39 -4.86 -22.95
N LEU A 48 -9.94 -5.01 -21.70
CA LEU A 48 -10.36 -4.16 -20.59
C LEU A 48 -9.43 -2.94 -20.43
N PRO A 49 -9.99 -1.71 -20.33
CA PRO A 49 -9.18 -0.50 -20.14
C PRO A 49 -8.48 -0.47 -18.77
N GLY A 50 -7.32 0.20 -18.73
CA GLY A 50 -6.61 0.58 -17.51
C GLY A 50 -6.91 2.04 -17.15
N GLY A 51 -5.88 2.89 -17.24
CA GLY A 51 -5.99 4.34 -17.08
C GLY A 51 -5.33 4.88 -15.81
N LEU A 52 -5.75 6.08 -15.41
CA LEU A 52 -5.35 6.74 -14.17
C LEU A 52 -6.52 6.68 -13.19
N GLY A 53 -6.29 6.15 -12.00
CA GLY A 53 -7.25 6.10 -10.92
C GLY A 53 -6.66 6.64 -9.62
N TRP A 54 -7.53 7.15 -8.75
CA TRP A 54 -7.15 7.59 -7.41
C TRP A 54 -8.00 6.88 -6.37
N TYR A 55 -7.40 6.58 -5.23
CA TYR A 55 -8.07 6.16 -4.01
C TYR A 55 -7.76 7.19 -2.93
N ARG A 56 -8.74 7.53 -2.10
CA ARG A 56 -8.59 8.41 -0.94
C ARG A 56 -9.19 7.75 0.29
N LEU A 57 -8.53 7.92 1.42
CA LEU A 57 -9.00 7.46 2.72
C LEU A 57 -8.72 8.54 3.76
N ALA A 58 -9.80 9.08 4.32
CA ALA A 58 -9.81 9.93 5.49
C ALA A 58 -9.93 9.07 6.76
N PHE A 59 -9.07 9.32 7.77
CA PHE A 59 -9.10 8.58 9.04
C PHE A 59 -8.48 9.36 10.20
N THR A 60 -8.95 9.10 11.41
CA THR A 60 -8.38 9.66 12.66
C THR A 60 -7.60 8.59 13.42
N LEU A 61 -6.50 8.99 14.07
CA LEU A 61 -5.69 8.10 14.91
C LEU A 61 -5.73 8.56 16.37
N PRO A 62 -5.91 7.64 17.34
CA PRO A 62 -6.07 8.02 18.74
C PRO A 62 -4.74 8.45 19.40
N PRO A 63 -4.78 9.27 20.46
CA PRO A 63 -3.61 9.68 21.27
C PRO A 63 -2.72 8.54 21.75
N ALA A 64 -3.29 7.35 21.95
CA ALA A 64 -2.55 6.16 22.37
C ALA A 64 -1.48 5.71 21.36
N LEU A 65 -1.51 6.19 20.11
CA LEU A 65 -0.51 5.86 19.09
C LEU A 65 0.63 6.88 19.00
N ALA A 66 0.59 7.97 19.78
CA ALA A 66 1.66 8.95 19.81
C ALA A 66 3.01 8.29 20.16
N GLY A 67 4.04 8.60 19.39
CA GLY A 67 5.40 8.05 19.56
C GLY A 67 5.61 6.62 19.04
N LYS A 68 4.58 5.97 18.48
CA LYS A 68 4.71 4.67 17.79
C LYS A 68 5.23 4.87 16.37
N ARG A 69 5.67 3.77 15.73
CA ARG A 69 5.95 3.75 14.29
C ARG A 69 4.68 3.37 13.56
N ILE A 70 4.34 4.12 12.52
CA ILE A 70 3.11 3.96 11.76
C ILE A 70 3.48 3.89 10.28
N SER A 71 3.11 2.80 9.62
CA SER A 71 3.36 2.62 8.18
C SER A 71 2.11 2.14 7.46
N VAL A 72 1.93 2.54 6.21
CA VAL A 72 0.98 1.89 5.31
C VAL A 72 1.68 0.77 4.55
N GLU A 73 1.05 -0.40 4.49
CA GLU A 73 1.51 -1.53 3.69
C GLU A 73 0.49 -1.91 2.64
N PHE A 74 0.97 -2.22 1.44
CA PHE A 74 0.20 -2.77 0.35
C PHE A 74 0.79 -4.11 -0.06
N ASP A 75 -0.03 -5.15 -0.18
CA ASP A 75 0.41 -6.46 -0.69
C ASP A 75 0.48 -6.50 -2.23
N GLY A 76 -0.05 -5.47 -2.90
CA GLY A 76 0.15 -5.18 -4.32
C GLY A 76 -0.81 -4.12 -4.85
N VAL A 77 -0.30 -3.24 -5.72
CA VAL A 77 -1.08 -2.20 -6.41
C VAL A 77 -0.66 -2.21 -7.86
N TYR A 78 -1.58 -2.49 -8.79
CA TYR A 78 -1.28 -2.51 -10.22
C TYR A 78 -1.76 -1.22 -10.88
N MET A 79 -0.90 -0.30 -11.33
CA MET A 79 0.55 -0.25 -11.16
C MET A 79 1.01 1.21 -11.14
N ASP A 80 2.34 1.47 -11.17
CA ASP A 80 2.91 2.81 -11.18
C ASP A 80 2.32 3.74 -10.09
N SER A 81 2.21 3.19 -8.87
CA SER A 81 1.47 3.83 -7.80
C SER A 81 2.31 4.88 -7.09
N ARG A 82 1.71 6.04 -6.79
CA ARG A 82 2.27 7.06 -5.89
C ARG A 82 1.37 7.22 -4.69
N VAL A 83 1.95 7.24 -3.50
CA VAL A 83 1.24 7.33 -2.22
C VAL A 83 1.55 8.67 -1.58
N HIS A 84 0.50 9.37 -1.17
CA HIS A 84 0.56 10.65 -0.48
C HIS A 84 -0.11 10.54 0.88
N CYS A 85 0.47 11.19 1.89
CA CYS A 85 -0.12 11.32 3.22
C CYS A 85 -0.12 12.81 3.58
N ASN A 86 -1.29 13.33 3.92
CA ASN A 86 -1.50 14.74 4.28
C ASN A 86 -0.88 15.70 3.25
N GLY A 87 -1.12 15.46 1.95
CA GLY A 87 -0.60 16.27 0.84
C GLY A 87 0.83 15.96 0.41
N ARG A 88 1.62 15.24 1.22
CA ARG A 88 3.02 14.95 0.93
C ARG A 88 3.19 13.58 0.27
N GLU A 89 3.88 13.52 -0.87
CA GLU A 89 4.29 12.24 -1.47
C GLU A 89 5.24 11.49 -0.52
N VAL A 90 4.89 10.25 -0.19
CA VAL A 90 5.63 9.36 0.72
C VAL A 90 6.44 8.33 -0.06
N GLY A 91 5.97 7.94 -1.25
CA GLY A 91 6.70 7.02 -2.10
C GLY A 91 6.05 6.72 -3.43
N HIS A 92 6.87 6.15 -4.32
CA HIS A 92 6.51 5.71 -5.66
C HIS A 92 6.90 4.24 -5.81
N HIS A 93 5.96 3.41 -6.26
CA HIS A 93 6.15 1.97 -6.45
C HIS A 93 5.72 1.55 -7.87
N PRO A 94 6.67 1.42 -8.81
CA PRO A 94 6.35 1.13 -10.22
C PRO A 94 5.73 -0.26 -10.46
N TYR A 95 6.25 -1.29 -9.78
CA TYR A 95 5.97 -2.67 -10.14
C TYR A 95 4.68 -3.19 -9.52
N GLY A 96 3.77 -3.70 -10.36
CA GLY A 96 2.40 -3.98 -9.94
C GLY A 96 2.16 -5.24 -9.09
N TYR A 97 3.17 -6.08 -8.86
CA TYR A 97 2.98 -7.41 -8.28
C TYR A 97 3.72 -7.68 -6.96
N THR A 98 4.56 -6.74 -6.50
CA THR A 98 5.28 -6.86 -5.22
C THR A 98 4.61 -6.03 -4.14
N GLY A 99 4.58 -6.56 -2.92
CA GLY A 99 4.15 -5.78 -1.76
C GLY A 99 5.22 -4.78 -1.32
N PHE A 100 4.77 -3.63 -0.80
CA PHE A 100 5.63 -2.53 -0.34
C PHE A 100 5.05 -1.89 0.93
N ALA A 101 5.89 -1.15 1.65
CA ALA A 101 5.53 -0.46 2.88
C ALA A 101 6.17 0.92 2.91
N LEU A 102 5.43 1.92 3.38
CA LEU A 102 5.88 3.30 3.47
C LEU A 102 5.65 3.82 4.89
N ASP A 103 6.68 4.45 5.46
CA ASP A 103 6.62 5.02 6.79
C ASP A 103 5.86 6.35 6.78
N LEU A 104 4.85 6.45 7.64
CA LEU A 104 3.98 7.62 7.81
C LEU A 104 4.21 8.34 9.14
N THR A 105 5.13 7.84 9.97
CA THR A 105 5.25 8.21 11.39
C THR A 105 5.33 9.72 11.61
N ASP A 106 6.11 10.44 10.80
CA ASP A 106 6.33 11.88 10.96
C ASP A 106 5.30 12.73 10.21
N LEU A 107 4.32 12.11 9.55
CA LEU A 107 3.32 12.79 8.71
C LEU A 107 1.93 12.76 9.33
N VAL A 108 1.61 11.74 10.13
CA VAL A 108 0.27 11.54 10.67
C VAL A 108 0.01 12.30 11.96
N HIS A 109 -1.21 12.79 12.10
CA HIS A 109 -1.78 13.30 13.34
C HIS A 109 -2.33 12.15 14.17
N THR A 110 -1.94 12.09 15.45
CA THR A 110 -2.41 11.08 16.42
C THR A 110 -3.15 11.72 17.59
N ASP A 111 -3.84 12.83 17.38
CA ASP A 111 -4.52 13.59 18.45
C ASP A 111 -5.98 13.18 18.68
N GLY A 112 -6.48 12.20 17.92
CA GLY A 112 -7.84 11.66 17.99
C GLY A 112 -8.93 12.51 17.34
N HIS A 113 -8.60 13.64 16.71
CA HIS A 113 -9.60 14.54 16.14
C HIS A 113 -9.19 15.19 14.83
N THR A 114 -7.90 15.43 14.60
CA THR A 114 -7.40 15.86 13.30
C THR A 114 -7.40 14.68 12.34
N GLU A 115 -8.04 14.87 11.19
CA GLU A 115 -8.11 13.88 10.13
C GLU A 115 -6.76 13.74 9.40
N ASN A 116 -6.40 12.50 9.07
CA ASN A 116 -5.34 12.17 8.15
C ASN A 116 -5.94 11.74 6.82
N VAL A 117 -5.35 12.20 5.72
CA VAL A 117 -5.74 11.82 4.37
C VAL A 117 -4.62 11.02 3.74
N LEU A 118 -4.90 9.77 3.39
CA LEU A 118 -4.07 8.95 2.54
C LEU A 118 -4.64 8.97 1.12
N ALA A 119 -3.85 9.39 0.14
CA ALA A 119 -4.23 9.37 -1.27
C ALA A 119 -3.27 8.48 -2.07
N VAL A 120 -3.81 7.61 -2.91
CA VAL A 120 -3.04 6.68 -3.74
C VAL A 120 -3.42 6.90 -5.20
N ARG A 121 -2.47 7.45 -5.97
CA ARG A 121 -2.57 7.56 -7.43
C ARG A 121 -2.07 6.27 -8.05
N VAL A 122 -2.84 5.66 -8.95
CA VAL A 122 -2.49 4.43 -9.65
C VAL A 122 -2.59 4.68 -11.14
N ARG A 123 -1.51 4.43 -11.88
CA ARG A 123 -1.46 4.64 -13.34
C ARG A 123 -1.16 3.31 -14.05
N ASN A 124 -2.18 2.76 -14.69
CA ASN A 124 -2.03 1.63 -15.61
C ASN A 124 -2.12 2.13 -17.07
N GLN A 125 -1.04 2.70 -17.59
CA GLN A 125 -0.95 3.12 -18.99
C GLN A 125 -0.79 1.90 -19.90
N LEU A 126 -1.79 1.66 -20.75
CA LEU A 126 -1.79 0.52 -21.67
C LEU A 126 -1.00 0.80 -22.97
N PRO A 127 -0.40 -0.25 -23.59
CA PRO A 127 -0.32 -1.62 -23.10
C PRO A 127 0.77 -1.81 -22.03
N SER A 128 0.45 -2.48 -20.92
CA SER A 128 1.36 -2.72 -19.78
C SER A 128 1.61 -4.19 -19.45
N SER A 129 0.84 -5.11 -20.05
CA SER A 129 0.89 -6.54 -19.76
C SER A 129 0.55 -7.39 -20.98
N ARG A 130 1.02 -8.65 -20.99
CA ARG A 130 0.64 -9.68 -21.99
C ARG A 130 -0.64 -10.44 -21.61
N TRP A 131 -1.09 -10.33 -20.36
CA TRP A 131 -2.29 -10.97 -19.81
C TRP A 131 -3.14 -9.93 -19.06
N TYR A 132 -4.41 -10.25 -18.77
CA TYR A 132 -5.25 -9.41 -17.93
C TYR A 132 -4.59 -9.13 -16.57
N SER A 133 -4.27 -7.87 -16.30
CA SER A 133 -3.61 -7.45 -15.06
C SER A 133 -4.59 -6.98 -13.98
N GLY A 134 -5.76 -6.46 -14.39
CA GLY A 134 -6.55 -5.55 -13.57
C GLY A 134 -5.89 -4.18 -13.41
N SER A 135 -6.54 -3.30 -12.65
CA SER A 135 -6.01 -2.00 -12.24
C SER A 135 -6.50 -1.61 -10.86
N GLY A 136 -5.60 -1.14 -9.99
CA GLY A 136 -5.96 -0.63 -8.66
C GLY A 136 -5.23 -1.29 -7.50
N ILE A 137 -5.74 -1.01 -6.29
CA ILE A 137 -5.31 -1.65 -5.05
C ILE A 137 -5.99 -3.02 -4.98
N TYR A 138 -5.52 -3.95 -5.83
CA TYR A 138 -6.16 -5.26 -6.07
C TYR A 138 -5.81 -6.33 -5.02
N ARG A 139 -4.99 -5.97 -4.01
CA ARG A 139 -4.64 -6.80 -2.85
C ARG A 139 -4.83 -6.01 -1.57
N GLU A 140 -4.71 -6.69 -0.44
CA GLU A 140 -4.84 -6.12 0.90
C GLU A 140 -3.96 -4.89 1.11
N ALA A 141 -4.53 -3.90 1.80
CA ALA A 141 -3.85 -2.72 2.31
C ALA A 141 -4.11 -2.60 3.81
N ARG A 142 -3.10 -2.19 4.57
CA ARG A 142 -3.19 -2.12 6.04
C ARG A 142 -2.35 -0.99 6.61
N LEU A 143 -2.83 -0.40 7.70
CA LEU A 143 -2.01 0.42 8.57
C LEU A 143 -1.35 -0.50 9.60
N VAL A 144 -0.02 -0.45 9.69
CA VAL A 144 0.77 -1.23 10.64
C VAL A 144 1.34 -0.29 11.67
N VAL A 145 1.09 -0.59 12.94
CA VAL A 145 1.54 0.20 14.08
C VAL A 145 2.42 -0.66 14.97
N THR A 146 3.62 -0.17 15.28
CA THR A 146 4.58 -0.87 16.11
C THR A 146 5.21 0.04 17.15
N GLU A 147 5.80 -0.54 18.19
CA GLU A 147 6.71 0.20 19.05
C GLU A 147 7.97 0.65 18.27
N PRO A 148 8.69 1.68 18.74
CA PRO A 148 9.98 2.09 18.16
C PRO A 148 11.02 0.97 18.11
N VAL A 149 10.95 0.00 19.03
CA VAL A 149 11.69 -1.27 18.96
C VAL A 149 10.72 -2.36 18.56
N HIS A 150 10.89 -2.95 17.37
CA HIS A 150 9.94 -3.89 16.80
C HIS A 150 10.61 -4.89 15.85
N VAL A 151 9.92 -6.00 15.58
CA VAL A 151 10.33 -6.94 14.53
C VAL A 151 10.16 -6.24 13.18
N ARG A 152 11.21 -6.27 12.36
CA ARG A 152 11.18 -5.71 10.99
C ARG A 152 10.04 -6.34 10.19
N ARG A 153 9.44 -5.61 9.25
CA ARG A 153 8.55 -6.18 8.23
C ARG A 153 9.20 -7.41 7.56
N TRP A 154 8.50 -8.54 7.56
CA TRP A 154 9.02 -9.85 7.13
C TRP A 154 10.33 -10.27 7.83
N GLY A 155 10.50 -9.84 9.09
CA GLY A 155 11.72 -10.02 9.86
C GLY A 155 11.91 -11.41 10.45
N THR A 156 10.89 -12.27 10.41
CA THR A 156 10.97 -13.66 10.85
C THR A 156 11.26 -14.59 9.69
N TYR A 157 12.22 -15.48 9.88
CA TYR A 157 12.55 -16.54 8.93
C TYR A 157 12.68 -17.86 9.69
N VAL A 158 11.71 -18.73 9.46
CA VAL A 158 11.61 -20.04 10.12
C VAL A 158 12.02 -21.12 9.14
N THR A 159 12.92 -22.00 9.56
CA THR A 159 13.41 -23.13 8.76
C THR A 159 13.44 -24.40 9.58
N THR A 160 13.32 -25.54 8.92
CA THR A 160 13.43 -26.87 9.53
C THR A 160 14.63 -27.61 8.96
N PRO A 161 15.87 -27.23 9.35
CA PRO A 161 17.08 -27.79 8.73
C PRO A 161 17.24 -29.30 8.91
N ARG A 162 16.52 -29.92 9.87
CA ARG A 162 16.45 -31.37 10.06
C ARG A 162 15.02 -31.75 10.45
N VAL A 163 14.48 -32.77 9.78
CA VAL A 163 13.14 -33.34 10.01
C VAL A 163 13.25 -34.86 9.89
N ASP A 164 12.71 -35.59 10.86
CA ASP A 164 12.57 -37.04 10.86
C ASP A 164 11.17 -37.46 11.37
N GLY A 165 10.94 -38.78 11.53
CA GLY A 165 9.64 -39.33 11.92
C GLY A 165 9.25 -39.11 13.38
N GLU A 166 10.18 -38.68 14.24
CA GLU A 166 9.96 -38.43 15.66
C GLU A 166 10.02 -36.93 16.00
N SER A 167 10.85 -36.15 15.27
CA SER A 167 11.13 -34.77 15.61
C SER A 167 11.52 -33.89 14.42
N ALA A 168 11.47 -32.58 14.63
CA ALA A 168 12.02 -31.58 13.72
C ALA A 168 12.80 -30.52 14.51
N VAL A 169 13.96 -30.12 14.01
CA VAL A 169 14.68 -28.95 14.52
C VAL A 169 14.08 -27.72 13.88
N VAL A 170 13.49 -26.82 14.67
CA VAL A 170 12.98 -25.53 14.20
C VAL A 170 14.03 -24.45 14.47
N ARG A 171 14.51 -23.80 13.42
CA ARG A 171 15.40 -22.64 13.51
C ARG A 171 14.63 -21.38 13.16
N VAL A 172 14.57 -20.45 14.10
CA VAL A 172 13.95 -19.13 13.93
C VAL A 172 15.02 -18.05 13.90
N ARG A 173 15.02 -17.22 12.85
CA ARG A 173 15.82 -15.99 12.78
C ARG A 173 14.87 -14.80 12.81
N THR A 174 15.09 -13.87 13.73
CA THR A 174 14.27 -12.66 13.89
C THR A 174 15.14 -11.41 13.71
N SER A 175 14.73 -10.53 12.80
CA SER A 175 15.33 -9.21 12.61
C SER A 175 14.56 -8.16 13.39
N VAL A 176 15.25 -7.43 14.27
CA VAL A 176 14.67 -6.36 15.10
C VAL A 176 15.19 -5.01 14.61
N VAL A 177 14.33 -4.01 14.61
CA VAL A 177 14.65 -2.59 14.36
C VAL A 177 14.58 -1.84 15.69
N ASN A 178 15.54 -0.95 15.93
CA ASN A 178 15.50 0.03 17.01
C ASN A 178 15.51 1.44 16.40
N ALA A 179 14.37 2.11 16.43
CA ALA A 179 14.18 3.48 15.92
C ALA A 179 14.22 4.55 17.03
N THR A 180 14.67 4.22 18.26
CA THR A 180 14.68 5.16 19.40
C THR A 180 15.84 6.15 19.41
N GLY A 181 16.80 6.02 18.49
CA GLY A 181 18.03 6.83 18.47
C GLY A 181 19.03 6.54 19.60
N THR A 182 18.74 5.59 20.50
CA THR A 182 19.62 5.20 21.60
C THR A 182 19.67 3.68 21.73
N ALA A 183 20.78 3.13 22.24
CA ALA A 183 20.90 1.67 22.41
C ALA A 183 19.82 1.15 23.37
N ARG A 184 19.30 -0.04 23.07
CA ARG A 184 18.29 -0.74 23.88
C ARG A 184 18.68 -2.21 23.97
N GLU A 185 18.56 -2.75 25.17
CA GLU A 185 18.61 -4.20 25.38
C GLU A 185 17.28 -4.81 24.90
N VAL A 186 17.36 -5.90 24.14
CA VAL A 186 16.21 -6.57 23.55
C VAL A 186 16.33 -8.06 23.80
N GLU A 187 15.25 -8.64 24.31
CA GLU A 187 15.11 -10.09 24.49
C GLU A 187 13.97 -10.60 23.59
N ILE A 188 14.22 -11.66 22.83
CA ILE A 188 13.22 -12.36 22.02
C ILE A 188 12.86 -13.65 22.74
N ARG A 189 11.59 -13.76 23.14
CA ARG A 189 11.03 -14.91 23.88
C ARG A 189 10.00 -15.64 23.03
#